data_AF-A0A316FMI5-F1
#
_entry.id   AF-A0A316FMI5-F1
#
_cell.length_a   1.000
_cell.length_b   1.000
_cell.length_c   1.000
_cell.angle_alpha   90.00
_cell.angle_beta   90.00
_cell.angle_gamma   90.00
#
_symmetry.space_group_name_H-M   'P 1'
#
loop_
_entity.id
_entity.type
_entity.pdbx_description
1 polymer ?
#
loop_
_entity_poly.entity_id
_entity_poly.type
_entity_poly.pdbx_seq_one_letter_code
_entity_poly.pdbx_strand_id
1 'polypeptide(L)'
;MINNMNSNSSVTIAPLESTQVTQTHSIYLDAEKYLPVNFQLTDRPWSISLNILCSFRMSDYLDGKFALLLEYQDLRGKHRLPVDILELSFENALLFSNLVEIPVRGELSDICLKLTGVPKDIDVETELLHIHLEESRSYSDSQPIRKVL
;
A
#
# COMPACT_ATOMS: atom_id res chain seq x y z
N MET A 1 -43.76 -50.52 -25.71
CA MET A 1 -42.36 -50.42 -25.23
C MET A 1 -41.86 -49.05 -25.61
N ILE A 2 -41.71 -48.15 -24.63
CA ILE A 2 -41.26 -46.78 -24.80
C ILE A 2 -39.85 -46.72 -24.20
N ASN A 3 -38.83 -46.46 -25.01
CA ASN A 3 -37.50 -46.11 -24.52
C ASN A 3 -37.27 -44.62 -24.75
N ASN A 4 -37.49 -43.83 -23.70
CA ASN A 4 -36.97 -42.47 -23.58
C ASN A 4 -35.53 -42.57 -23.05
N MET A 5 -34.54 -42.22 -23.89
CA MET A 5 -33.20 -41.89 -23.41
C MET A 5 -33.17 -40.39 -23.10
N ASN A 6 -33.24 -40.06 -21.81
CA ASN A 6 -32.93 -38.72 -21.30
C ASN A 6 -31.43 -38.65 -21.01
N SER A 7 -30.68 -37.90 -21.82
CA SER A 7 -29.30 -37.53 -21.55
C SER A 7 -29.29 -36.27 -20.66
N ASN A 8 -29.25 -36.48 -19.34
CA ASN A 8 -28.98 -35.40 -18.40
C ASN A 8 -27.47 -35.15 -18.28
N SER A 9 -27.11 -33.97 -18.75
CA SER A 9 -25.92 -33.15 -18.53
C SER A 9 -25.30 -33.25 -17.13
N SER A 10 -24.02 -33.59 -17.08
CA SER A 10 -23.15 -33.27 -15.93
C SER A 10 -22.66 -31.83 -16.08
N VAL A 11 -23.25 -30.93 -15.30
CA VAL A 11 -22.78 -29.55 -15.14
C VAL A 11 -21.50 -29.58 -14.30
N THR A 12 -20.37 -29.22 -14.89
CA THR A 12 -19.13 -28.96 -14.16
C THR A 12 -19.32 -27.68 -13.36
N ILE A 13 -19.55 -27.81 -12.05
CA ILE A 13 -19.60 -26.67 -11.14
C ILE A 13 -18.14 -26.23 -10.90
N ALA A 14 -17.77 -25.07 -11.42
CA ALA A 14 -16.53 -24.40 -11.04
C ALA A 14 -16.56 -24.11 -9.52
N PRO A 15 -15.44 -24.28 -8.79
CA PRO A 15 -15.44 -24.02 -7.36
C PRO A 15 -15.72 -22.53 -7.12
N LEU A 16 -16.64 -22.28 -6.18
CA LEU A 16 -16.90 -20.96 -5.62
C LEU A 16 -15.57 -20.36 -5.16
N GLU A 17 -15.13 -19.24 -5.73
CA GLU A 17 -14.06 -18.43 -5.14
C GLU A 17 -14.53 -18.04 -3.73
N SER A 18 -14.00 -18.71 -2.71
CA SER A 18 -14.22 -18.28 -1.33
C SER A 18 -13.65 -16.88 -1.23
N THR A 19 -14.52 -15.87 -1.14
CA THR A 19 -14.09 -14.49 -0.91
C THR A 19 -13.50 -14.43 0.50
N GLN A 20 -12.21 -14.75 0.61
CA GLN A 20 -11.50 -14.77 1.87
C GLN A 20 -11.56 -13.35 2.43
N VAL A 21 -12.12 -13.22 3.64
CA VAL A 21 -12.32 -11.91 4.25
C VAL A 21 -10.95 -11.41 4.71
N THR A 22 -10.49 -10.32 4.13
CA THR A 22 -9.20 -9.72 4.45
C THR A 22 -9.33 -8.64 5.54
N GLN A 23 -8.20 -8.33 6.16
CA GLN A 23 -7.99 -7.23 7.09
C GLN A 23 -6.88 -6.29 6.60
N THR A 24 -6.71 -5.19 7.32
CA THR A 24 -5.66 -4.21 7.06
C THR A 24 -4.87 -3.99 8.33
N HIS A 25 -3.58 -4.28 8.28
CA HIS A 25 -2.64 -3.94 9.34
C HIS A 25 -2.14 -2.51 9.11
N SER A 26 -2.31 -1.64 10.11
CA SER A 26 -1.99 -0.21 10.00
C SER A 26 -0.87 0.19 10.96
N ILE A 27 0.14 0.87 10.45
CA ILE A 27 1.23 1.46 11.23
C ILE A 27 1.12 2.97 11.11
N TYR A 28 0.79 3.64 12.22
CA TYR A 28 0.77 5.11 12.27
C TYR A 28 2.18 5.64 12.44
N LEU A 29 2.54 6.60 11.58
CA LEU A 29 3.85 7.23 11.59
C LEU A 29 3.77 8.54 12.36
N ASP A 30 4.67 8.70 13.32
CA ASP A 30 4.89 9.98 13.95
C ASP A 30 5.63 10.90 12.98
N ALA A 31 4.96 11.96 12.53
CA ALA A 31 5.52 12.93 11.60
C ALA A 31 6.86 13.48 12.12
N GLU A 32 6.99 13.74 13.43
CA GLU A 32 8.20 14.34 13.98
C GLU A 32 9.43 13.43 13.88
N LYS A 33 9.22 12.11 13.83
CA LYS A 33 10.29 11.11 13.76
C LYS A 33 10.78 10.85 12.35
N TYR A 34 9.87 10.90 11.38
CA TYR A 34 10.14 10.43 10.02
C TYR A 34 10.11 11.55 8.99
N LEU A 35 9.54 12.70 9.35
CA LEU A 35 9.39 13.83 8.48
C LEU A 35 10.12 15.06 9.04
N PRO A 36 10.61 15.91 8.14
CA PRO A 36 11.30 17.11 8.54
C PRO A 36 10.36 18.11 9.25
N VAL A 37 10.72 18.46 10.49
CA VAL A 37 9.96 19.25 11.48
C VAL A 37 9.59 20.68 11.02
N ASN A 38 10.11 21.15 9.89
CA ASN A 38 10.00 22.55 9.46
C ASN A 38 9.42 22.76 8.05
N PHE A 39 8.70 21.79 7.47
CA PHE A 39 8.05 22.02 6.18
C PHE A 39 6.86 22.95 6.35
N GLN A 40 7.19 24.21 6.03
CA GLN A 40 6.45 25.42 6.31
C GLN A 40 4.98 25.29 5.96
N LEU A 41 4.15 25.77 6.88
CA LEU A 41 2.73 26.15 6.79
C LEU A 41 2.47 27.10 5.60
N THR A 42 2.75 26.65 4.40
CA THR A 42 2.53 27.41 3.17
C THR A 42 1.42 26.73 2.40
N ASP A 43 0.49 27.52 1.87
CA ASP A 43 -0.57 27.01 0.99
C ASP A 43 -0.04 26.51 -0.37
N ARG A 44 1.28 26.57 -0.57
CA ARG A 44 1.95 26.22 -1.82
C ARG A 44 2.17 24.71 -1.90
N PRO A 45 2.05 24.10 -3.09
CA PRO A 45 2.43 22.71 -3.31
C PRO A 45 3.92 22.48 -3.10
N TRP A 46 4.26 21.36 -2.46
CA TRP A 46 5.61 20.83 -2.31
C TRP A 46 5.57 19.30 -2.40
N SER A 47 6.72 18.64 -2.51
CA SER A 47 6.80 17.18 -2.42
C SER A 47 7.98 16.74 -1.55
N ILE A 48 7.85 15.53 -0.99
CA ILE A 48 8.92 14.81 -0.32
C ILE A 48 9.04 13.41 -0.88
N SER A 49 10.26 12.89 -0.90
CA SER A 49 10.52 11.50 -1.26
C SER A 49 10.89 10.71 -0.01
N LEU A 50 10.11 9.67 0.27
CA LEU A 50 10.36 8.73 1.36
C LEU A 50 10.86 7.41 0.80
N ASN A 51 12.06 7.01 1.21
CA ASN A 51 12.58 5.68 1.00
C ASN A 51 12.08 4.78 2.14
N ILE A 52 11.19 3.84 1.81
CA ILE A 52 10.46 3.02 2.77
C ILE A 52 10.92 1.58 2.62
N LEU A 53 11.47 1.03 3.70
CA LEU A 53 11.78 -0.39 3.86
C LEU A 53 10.98 -0.94 5.04
N CYS A 54 10.12 -1.92 4.79
CA CYS A 54 9.27 -2.51 5.81
C CYS A 54 9.19 -4.03 5.67
N SER A 55 9.38 -4.74 6.79
CA SER A 55 9.26 -6.19 6.87
C SER A 55 8.13 -6.58 7.81
N PHE A 56 7.34 -7.56 7.38
CA PHE A 56 6.26 -8.14 8.18
C PHE A 56 6.46 -9.65 8.30
N ARG A 57 6.19 -10.19 9.50
CA ARG A 57 6.06 -11.62 9.72
C ARG A 57 4.61 -11.97 9.99
N MET A 58 4.16 -13.05 9.37
CA MET A 58 2.82 -13.62 9.51
C MET A 58 2.85 -14.82 10.43
N SER A 59 1.74 -15.08 11.12
CA SER A 59 1.56 -16.29 11.94
C SER A 59 1.49 -17.58 11.13
N ASP A 60 1.21 -17.51 9.83
CA ASP A 60 1.11 -18.66 8.91
C ASP A 60 1.61 -18.32 7.50
N TYR A 61 1.78 -19.35 6.67
CA TYR A 61 2.16 -19.23 5.25
C TYR A 61 0.95 -18.81 4.41
N LEU A 62 1.17 -17.82 3.54
CA LEU A 62 0.13 -17.26 2.69
C LEU A 62 0.48 -17.38 1.22
N ASP A 63 -0.58 -17.46 0.42
CA ASP A 63 -0.56 -17.34 -1.03
C ASP A 63 -1.53 -16.22 -1.42
N GLY A 64 -1.10 -15.33 -2.31
CA GLY A 64 -1.92 -14.26 -2.81
C GLY A 64 -1.20 -12.92 -2.97
N LYS A 65 -2.02 -11.87 -3.05
CA LYS A 65 -1.59 -10.52 -3.40
C LYS A 65 -1.69 -9.58 -2.22
N PHE A 66 -0.57 -8.97 -1.85
CA PHE A 66 -0.42 -8.05 -0.74
C PHE A 66 -0.01 -6.67 -1.26
N ALA A 67 -0.53 -5.62 -0.65
CA ALA A 67 -0.13 -4.27 -1.01
C ALA A 67 0.19 -3.46 0.24
N LEU A 68 1.34 -2.79 0.22
CA LEU A 68 1.71 -1.77 1.19
C LEU A 68 1.35 -0.41 0.62
N LEU A 69 0.50 0.32 1.33
CA LEU A 69 -0.03 1.62 0.92
C LEU A 69 0.38 2.66 1.94
N LEU A 70 0.74 3.86 1.49
CA LEU A 70 0.90 5.03 2.33
C LEU A 70 -0.38 5.86 2.26
N GLU A 71 -1.03 6.06 3.40
CA GLU A 71 -2.11 7.05 3.55
C GLU A 71 -1.60 8.28 4.30
N TYR A 72 -2.08 9.44 3.90
CA TYR A 72 -1.81 10.71 4.58
C TYR A 72 -2.96 11.69 4.31
N GLN A 73 -3.00 12.76 5.07
CA GLN A 73 -3.91 13.88 4.88
C GLN A 73 -3.13 15.18 4.70
N ASP A 74 -3.58 15.99 3.76
CA ASP A 74 -3.11 17.36 3.56
C ASP A 74 -4.30 18.33 3.40
N LEU A 75 -4.07 19.59 3.03
CA LEU A 75 -5.15 20.58 2.84
C LEU A 75 -6.17 20.20 1.74
N ARG A 76 -5.85 19.26 0.85
CA ARG A 76 -6.76 18.75 -0.19
C ARG A 76 -7.62 17.59 0.31
N GLY A 77 -7.34 17.07 1.50
CA GLY A 77 -8.02 15.92 2.10
C GLY A 77 -7.13 14.70 2.20
N LYS A 78 -7.76 13.52 2.25
CA LYS A 78 -7.07 12.24 2.45
C LYS A 78 -6.60 11.64 1.13
N HIS A 79 -5.35 11.18 1.11
CA HIS A 79 -4.70 10.55 -0.04
C HIS A 79 -4.24 9.14 0.30
N ARG A 80 -4.04 8.34 -0.74
CA ARG A 80 -3.50 6.98 -0.66
C ARG A 80 -2.58 6.73 -1.84
N LEU A 81 -1.34 6.35 -1.57
CA LEU A 81 -0.31 6.04 -2.56
C LEU A 81 0.14 4.59 -2.39
N PRO A 82 0.32 3.82 -3.48
CA PRO A 82 0.97 2.52 -3.37
C PRO A 82 2.45 2.71 -3.06
N VAL A 83 2.94 2.02 -2.03
CA VAL A 83 4.39 1.83 -1.86
C VAL A 83 4.81 0.73 -2.81
N ASP A 84 4.23 -0.46 -2.67
CA ASP A 84 4.50 -1.60 -3.55
C ASP A 84 3.42 -2.68 -3.39
N ILE A 85 3.36 -3.60 -4.35
CA ILE A 85 2.39 -4.69 -4.44
C ILE A 85 3.13 -5.98 -4.74
N LEU A 86 3.02 -6.95 -3.83
CA LEU A 86 3.65 -8.25 -3.94
C LEU A 86 2.60 -9.32 -4.26
N GLU A 87 2.98 -10.25 -5.12
CA GLU A 87 2.26 -11.50 -5.35
C GLU A 87 3.21 -12.62 -4.94
N LEU A 88 2.82 -13.38 -3.93
CA LEU A 88 3.67 -14.39 -3.29
C LEU A 88 2.92 -15.70 -3.22
N SER A 89 3.66 -16.79 -3.25
CA SER A 89 3.13 -18.14 -3.12
C SER A 89 3.84 -18.86 -1.98
N PHE A 90 3.07 -19.15 -0.94
CA PHE A 90 3.49 -19.93 0.22
C PHE A 90 4.67 -19.31 0.98
N GLU A 91 4.52 -18.03 1.36
CA GLU A 91 5.49 -17.26 2.14
C GLU A 91 4.84 -16.77 3.45
N ASN A 92 5.61 -16.70 4.54
CA ASN A 92 5.16 -16.16 5.82
C ASN A 92 5.82 -14.83 6.19
N ALA A 93 6.64 -14.26 5.30
CA ALA A 93 7.30 -12.98 5.48
C ALA A 93 7.09 -12.11 4.24
N LEU A 94 6.88 -10.80 4.46
CA LEU A 94 6.73 -9.81 3.40
C LEU A 94 7.81 -8.76 3.55
N LEU A 95 8.52 -8.44 2.47
CA LEU A 95 9.50 -7.37 2.43
C LEU A 95 9.12 -6.36 1.34
N PHE A 96 8.82 -5.13 1.76
CA PHE A 96 8.55 -4.03 0.85
C PHE A 96 9.71 -3.04 0.91
N SER A 97 10.17 -2.57 -0.25
CA SER A 97 11.24 -1.58 -0.35
C SER A 97 10.99 -0.68 -1.56
N ASN A 98 10.56 0.56 -1.34
CA ASN A 98 10.36 1.50 -2.45
C ASN A 98 10.56 2.97 -2.06
N LEU A 99 10.95 3.78 -3.05
CA LEU A 99 10.99 5.23 -2.96
C LEU A 99 9.64 5.80 -3.40
N VAL A 100 8.97 6.51 -2.50
CA VAL A 100 7.64 7.07 -2.74
C VAL A 100 7.70 8.59 -2.70
N GLU A 101 7.32 9.24 -3.80
CA GLU A 101 7.13 10.69 -3.84
C GLU A 101 5.72 11.06 -3.35
N ILE A 102 5.66 11.92 -2.34
CA ILE A 102 4.43 12.39 -1.70
C ILE A 102 4.21 13.85 -2.10
N PRO A 103 3.22 14.14 -2.96
CA PRO A 103 2.82 15.52 -3.23
C PRO A 103 1.99 16.04 -2.05
N VAL A 104 2.36 17.20 -1.51
CA VAL A 104 1.74 17.80 -0.32
C VAL A 104 1.29 19.23 -0.62
N ARG A 105 0.18 19.63 -0.01
CA ARG A 105 -0.24 21.03 0.08
C ARG A 105 -0.55 21.39 1.53
N GLY A 106 0.15 22.39 2.06
CA GLY A 106 0.09 22.73 3.48
C GLY A 106 0.82 21.70 4.33
N GLU A 107 0.21 21.33 5.46
CA GLU A 107 0.78 20.38 6.43
C GLU A 107 0.39 18.94 6.09
N LEU A 108 1.28 18.00 6.41
CA LEU A 108 1.03 16.57 6.31
C LEU A 108 0.60 16.04 7.69
N SER A 109 -0.51 15.32 7.74
CA SER A 109 -1.10 14.76 8.98
C SER A 109 -1.64 13.34 8.72
N ASP A 110 -2.00 12.62 9.80
CA ASP A 110 -2.63 11.29 9.75
C ASP A 110 -1.91 10.27 8.86
N ILE A 111 -0.58 10.26 8.95
CA ILE A 111 0.28 9.46 8.08
C ILE A 111 0.31 8.04 8.60
N CYS A 112 -0.01 7.08 7.74
CA CYS A 112 0.09 5.67 8.10
C CYS A 112 0.45 4.78 6.92
N LEU A 113 1.20 3.72 7.21
CA LEU A 113 1.39 2.60 6.30
C LEU A 113 0.28 1.57 6.53
N LYS A 114 -0.24 1.02 5.45
CA LYS A 114 -1.32 0.03 5.48
C LYS A 114 -0.95 -1.16 4.63
N LEU A 115 -0.77 -2.30 5.30
CA LEU A 115 -0.67 -3.59 4.65
C LEU A 115 -2.08 -4.15 4.44
N THR A 116 -2.41 -4.42 3.18
CA THR A 116 -3.71 -4.95 2.75
C THR A 116 -3.56 -6.31 2.08
N GLY A 117 -4.64 -7.08 2.01
CA GLY A 117 -4.64 -8.44 1.44
C GLY A 117 -4.37 -9.55 2.46
N VAL A 118 -4.17 -9.20 3.74
CA VAL A 118 -3.95 -10.17 4.81
C VAL A 118 -5.28 -10.82 5.21
N PRO A 119 -5.40 -12.15 5.27
CA PRO A 119 -6.59 -12.80 5.82
C PRO A 119 -6.86 -12.41 7.28
N LYS A 120 -8.14 -12.36 7.68
CA LYS A 120 -8.55 -11.92 9.03
C LYS A 120 -8.06 -12.78 10.19
N ASP A 121 -7.73 -14.03 9.91
CA ASP A 121 -7.29 -15.06 10.85
C ASP A 121 -5.77 -15.11 11.04
N ILE A 122 -5.04 -14.21 10.37
CA ILE A 122 -3.57 -14.16 10.40
C ILE A 122 -3.12 -13.00 11.25
N ASP A 123 -2.28 -13.29 12.25
CA ASP A 123 -1.61 -12.25 13.02
C ASP A 123 -0.42 -11.70 12.23
N VAL A 124 -0.26 -10.38 12.27
CA VAL A 124 0.81 -9.66 11.57
C VAL A 124 1.71 -8.96 12.59
N GLU A 125 3.00 -9.24 12.52
CA GLU A 125 4.02 -8.55 13.30
C GLU A 125 4.88 -7.68 12.37
N THR A 126 5.07 -6.40 12.74
CA THR A 126 6.03 -5.53 12.04
C THR A 126 7.43 -5.79 12.59
N GLU A 127 8.25 -6.53 11.85
CA GLU A 127 9.63 -6.87 12.27
C GLU A 127 10.61 -5.72 12.00
N LEU A 128 10.43 -5.00 10.90
CA LEU A 128 11.30 -3.89 10.51
C LEU A 128 10.48 -2.74 9.94
N LEU A 129 10.80 -1.54 10.39
CA LEU A 129 10.34 -0.30 9.78
C LEU A 129 11.49 0.69 9.71
N HIS A 130 11.95 0.95 8.50
CA HIS A 130 12.93 1.97 8.20
C HIS A 130 12.35 2.94 7.16
N ILE A 131 12.36 4.22 7.50
CA ILE A 131 11.89 5.30 6.62
C ILE A 131 12.99 6.35 6.60
N HIS A 132 13.45 6.68 5.41
CA HIS A 132 14.45 7.72 5.19
C HIS A 132 13.88 8.80 4.27
N LEU A 133 14.11 10.06 4.62
CA LEU A 133 13.79 11.21 3.79
C LEU A 133 14.96 11.45 2.83
N GLU A 134 14.72 11.34 1.52
CA GLU A 134 15.77 11.53 0.51
C GLU A 134 15.88 13.01 0.09
N GLU A 135 14.78 13.63 -0.37
CA GLU A 135 14.75 15.04 -0.77
C GLU A 135 13.35 15.62 -0.59
N SER A 136 13.30 16.94 -0.34
CA SER A 136 12.09 17.75 -0.37
C SER A 136 12.22 18.80 -1.48
N ARG A 137 11.27 18.87 -2.41
CA ARG A 137 11.28 19.89 -3.46
C ARG A 137 10.07 20.79 -3.32
N SER A 138 10.31 22.08 -3.19
CA SER A 138 9.26 23.08 -3.37
C SER A 138 9.02 23.24 -4.88
N TYR A 139 7.76 23.20 -5.33
CA TYR A 139 7.43 23.38 -6.76
C TYR A 139 7.88 24.76 -7.31
N SER A 140 8.31 25.68 -6.45
CA SER A 140 8.86 26.98 -6.87
C SER A 140 10.22 26.90 -7.58
N ASP A 141 11.00 25.82 -7.40
CA ASP A 141 12.33 25.69 -8.01
C ASP A 141 12.37 24.77 -9.24
N SER A 142 11.25 24.10 -9.55
CA SER A 142 11.15 23.33 -10.79
C SER A 142 10.79 24.26 -11.95
N GLN A 143 11.79 24.81 -12.64
CA GLN A 143 11.55 25.20 -14.03
C GLN A 143 11.01 23.99 -14.79
N PRO A 144 9.97 24.14 -15.61
CA PRO A 144 9.52 23.03 -16.44
C PRO A 144 10.68 22.66 -17.36
N ILE A 145 11.18 21.42 -17.24
CA ILE A 145 12.00 20.82 -18.29
C ILE A 145 11.13 20.87 -19.54
N ARG A 146 11.38 21.85 -20.42
CA ARG A 146 10.81 21.88 -21.76
C ARG A 146 11.18 20.55 -22.40
N LYS A 147 10.20 19.66 -22.57
CA LYS A 147 10.29 18.60 -23.57
C LYS A 147 10.47 19.31 -24.91
N VAL A 148 11.70 19.33 -25.40
CA VAL A 148 11.97 19.58 -26.80
C VAL A 148 11.42 18.37 -27.53
N LEU A 149 10.38 18.59 -28.35
CA LEU A 149 9.81 17.62 -29.26
C LEU A 149 10.84 17.18 -30.29
#